data_AF-A0A0X8JI92-F1
#
_entry.id   AF-A0A0X8JI92-F1
#
_cell.length_a   1.000
_cell.length_b   1.000
_cell.length_c   1.000
_cell.angle_alpha   90.00
_cell.angle_beta   90.00
_cell.angle_gamma   90.00
#
_symmetry.space_group_name_H-M   'P 1'
#
loop_
_entity.id
_entity.type
_entity.pdbx_description
1 polymer ?
#
loop_
_entity_poly.entity_id
_entity_poly.type
_entity_poly.pdbx_seq_one_letter_code
_entity_poly.pdbx_strand_id
1 'polypeptide(L)'
;MIGDICARFEVCPEWLLFGTGPMRPGAAASPGEGPHDAPLSQEAEARCAALESQLREVNKERRELSEENRRLHREKAALLERNAELRESLARLESARLVSGRISPGADAG
;
A
#
# COMPACT_ATOMS: atom_id res chain seq x y z
N MET A 1 -4.69 -20.53 -43.02
CA MET A 1 -4.85 -19.55 -41.93
C MET A 1 -4.03 -19.90 -40.68
N ILE A 2 -4.11 -21.08 -40.05
CA ILE A 2 -3.16 -21.43 -38.95
C ILE A 2 -1.80 -21.90 -39.48
N GLY A 3 -1.80 -22.65 -40.59
CA GLY A 3 -0.57 -23.15 -41.25
C GLY A 3 0.34 -22.03 -41.74
N ASP A 4 -0.22 -20.93 -42.24
CA ASP A 4 0.54 -19.77 -42.72
C ASP A 4 1.25 -19.04 -41.57
N ILE A 5 0.62 -19.00 -40.39
CA ILE A 5 1.21 -18.44 -39.16
C ILE A 5 2.34 -19.35 -38.69
N CYS A 6 2.11 -20.67 -38.62
CA CYS A 6 3.13 -21.64 -38.22
C CYS A 6 4.35 -21.59 -39.15
N ALA A 7 4.13 -21.48 -40.46
CA ALA A 7 5.19 -21.34 -41.44
C ALA A 7 5.94 -19.99 -41.33
N ARG A 8 5.23 -18.88 -41.10
CA ARG A 8 5.86 -17.55 -41.02
C ARG A 8 6.72 -17.35 -39.77
N PHE A 9 6.31 -17.94 -38.64
CA PHE A 9 7.03 -17.80 -37.37
C PHE A 9 7.90 -19.02 -37.04
N GLU A 10 7.94 -20.01 -37.92
CA GLU A 10 8.67 -21.28 -37.74
C GLU A 10 8.28 -21.98 -36.43
N VAL A 11 6.98 -21.96 -36.11
CA VAL A 11 6.46 -22.56 -34.88
C VAL A 11 5.63 -23.82 -35.17
N CYS A 12 5.71 -24.79 -34.27
CA CYS A 12 4.96 -26.04 -34.38
C CYS A 12 3.46 -25.79 -34.14
N PRO A 13 2.56 -26.33 -34.98
CA PRO A 13 1.12 -26.18 -34.79
C PRO A 13 0.62 -26.73 -33.45
N GLU A 14 1.17 -27.85 -32.98
CA GLU A 14 0.78 -28.47 -31.71
C GLU A 14 1.11 -27.57 -30.51
N TRP A 15 2.26 -26.92 -30.52
CA TRP A 15 2.62 -25.93 -29.49
C TRP A 15 1.71 -24.70 -29.57
N LEU A 16 1.43 -24.20 -30.76
CA LEU A 16 0.59 -23.01 -30.93
C LEU A 16 -0.87 -23.26 -30.51
N LEU A 17 -1.39 -24.46 -30.75
CA LEU A 17 -2.79 -24.80 -30.53
C LEU A 17 -3.05 -25.39 -29.14
N PHE A 18 -2.12 -26.19 -28.63
CA PHE A 18 -2.31 -26.97 -27.41
C PHE A 18 -1.25 -26.69 -26.34
N GLY A 19 -0.21 -25.91 -26.65
CA GLY A 19 0.91 -25.67 -25.74
C GLY A 19 1.74 -26.92 -25.47
N THR A 20 1.70 -27.91 -26.36
CA THR A 20 2.40 -29.19 -26.20
C THR A 20 3.47 -29.38 -27.26
N GLY A 21 4.58 -30.00 -26.86
CA GLY A 21 5.72 -30.23 -27.75
C GLY A 21 6.56 -28.96 -27.99
N PRO A 22 7.66 -29.08 -28.73
CA PRO A 22 8.60 -27.97 -28.89
C PRO A 22 7.98 -26.83 -29.70
N MET A 23 8.17 -25.58 -29.23
CA MET A 23 7.72 -24.38 -29.95
C MET A 23 8.25 -24.31 -31.38
N ARG A 24 9.48 -24.77 -31.64
CA ARG A 24 10.11 -24.75 -32.97
C ARG A 24 10.51 -26.16 -33.43
N PRO A 25 10.44 -26.46 -34.74
CA PRO A 25 10.90 -27.74 -35.28
C PRO A 25 12.40 -27.96 -35.00
N GLY A 26 12.75 -29.14 -34.47
CA GLY A 26 14.15 -29.49 -34.17
C GLY A 26 14.71 -28.90 -32.87
N ALA A 27 13.95 -28.08 -32.14
CA ALA A 27 14.29 -27.78 -30.76
C ALA A 27 14.07 -29.03 -29.91
N ALA A 28 15.09 -29.42 -29.13
CA ALA A 28 14.87 -30.38 -28.06
C ALA A 28 13.72 -29.85 -27.18
N ALA A 29 12.77 -30.72 -26.84
CA ALA A 29 11.73 -30.36 -25.89
C ALA A 29 12.41 -29.71 -24.69
N SER A 30 12.07 -28.44 -24.44
CA SER A 30 12.66 -27.72 -23.32
C SER A 30 12.32 -28.54 -22.06
N PRO A 31 13.28 -28.88 -21.18
CA PRO A 31 13.02 -29.76 -20.04
C PRO A 31 12.02 -29.18 -19.00
N GLY A 32 11.36 -28.05 -19.30
CA GLY A 32 10.42 -27.35 -18.44
C GLY A 32 8.93 -27.60 -18.72
N GLU A 33 8.56 -28.33 -19.77
CA GLU A 33 7.15 -28.63 -20.08
C GLU A 33 6.75 -30.04 -19.63
N GLY A 34 7.21 -30.44 -18.45
CA GLY A 34 6.53 -31.49 -17.69
C GLY A 34 5.18 -30.97 -17.18
N PRO A 35 4.22 -31.86 -16.84
CA PRO A 35 2.95 -31.44 -16.27
C PRO A 35 3.21 -30.48 -15.11
N HIS A 36 2.41 -29.41 -15.04
CA HIS A 36 2.50 -28.31 -14.06
C HIS A 36 2.39 -28.76 -12.59
N ASP A 37 2.20 -30.07 -12.38
CA ASP A 37 2.16 -30.83 -11.11
C ASP A 37 3.49 -31.52 -10.77
N ALA A 38 4.59 -31.24 -11.49
CA ALA A 38 5.90 -31.72 -11.08
C ALA A 38 6.21 -31.17 -9.66
N PRO A 39 6.41 -32.03 -8.65
CA PRO A 39 6.65 -31.58 -7.29
C PRO A 39 7.84 -30.63 -7.29
N LEU A 40 7.64 -29.46 -6.65
CA LEU A 40 8.70 -28.50 -6.48
C LEU A 40 9.87 -29.18 -5.74
N SER A 41 11.09 -28.78 -6.07
CA SER A 41 12.24 -29.19 -5.25
C SER A 41 11.99 -28.78 -3.81
N GLN A 42 12.38 -29.63 -2.85
CA GLN A 42 12.20 -29.39 -1.43
C GLN A 42 12.74 -28.01 -0.99
N GLU A 43 13.84 -27.54 -1.58
CA GLU A 43 14.36 -26.19 -1.41
C GLU A 43 13.41 -25.08 -1.88
N ALA A 44 12.69 -25.29 -2.98
CA ALA A 44 11.71 -24.33 -3.49
C ALA A 44 10.47 -24.27 -2.58
N GLU A 45 9.99 -25.40 -2.08
CA GLU A 45 8.89 -25.44 -1.10
C GLU A 45 9.27 -24.76 0.21
N ALA A 46 10.48 -25.02 0.73
CA ALA A 46 11.00 -24.38 1.92
C ALA A 46 11.10 -22.84 1.77
N ARG A 47 11.55 -22.39 0.59
CA ARG A 47 11.58 -20.95 0.26
C ARG A 47 10.19 -20.34 0.19
N CYS A 48 9.22 -21.02 -0.42
CA CYS A 48 7.83 -20.55 -0.47
C CYS A 48 7.26 -20.42 0.95
N ALA A 49 7.42 -21.44 1.80
CA ALA A 49 6.96 -21.39 3.19
C ALA A 49 7.59 -20.24 3.99
N ALA A 50 8.89 -19.98 3.79
CA ALA A 50 9.57 -18.85 4.41
C ALA A 50 9.00 -17.50 3.95
N LEU A 51 8.75 -17.33 2.64
CA LEU A 51 8.15 -16.12 2.08
C LEU A 51 6.71 -15.92 2.56
N GLU A 52 5.92 -16.98 2.65
CA GLU A 52 4.55 -16.91 3.21
C GLU A 52 4.55 -16.53 4.68
N SER A 53 5.53 -16.99 5.45
CA SER A 53 5.71 -16.57 6.85
C SER A 53 6.02 -15.07 6.94
N GLN A 54 6.99 -14.60 6.15
CA GLN A 54 7.34 -13.17 6.09
C GLN A 54 6.16 -12.31 5.64
N LEU A 55 5.39 -12.78 4.65
CA LEU A 55 4.20 -12.10 4.17
C LEU A 55 3.12 -11.98 5.26
N ARG A 56 2.95 -13.02 6.08
CA ARG A 56 2.02 -12.98 7.23
C ARG A 56 2.46 -11.96 8.27
N GLU A 57 3.75 -11.92 8.60
CA GLU A 57 4.27 -10.97 9.59
C GLU A 57 4.11 -9.52 9.11
N VAL A 58 4.53 -9.22 7.88
CA VAL A 58 4.39 -7.88 7.30
C VAL A 58 2.91 -7.46 7.21
N ASN A 59 2.01 -8.37 6.88
CA ASN A 59 0.58 -8.07 6.87
C ASN A 59 0.03 -7.77 8.27
N LYS A 60 0.54 -8.44 9.30
CA LYS A 60 0.18 -8.17 10.69
C LYS A 60 0.67 -6.79 11.12
N GLU A 61 1.96 -6.49 10.91
CA GLU A 61 2.55 -5.18 11.19
C GLU A 61 1.80 -4.05 10.46
N ARG A 62 1.44 -4.26 9.18
CA ARG A 62 0.66 -3.29 8.40
C ARG A 62 -0.72 -3.01 9.03
N ARG A 63 -1.39 -4.06 9.54
CA ARG A 63 -2.71 -3.90 10.19
C ARG A 63 -2.57 -3.09 11.47
N GLU A 64 -1.59 -3.43 12.31
CA GLU A 64 -1.30 -2.71 13.55
C GLU A 64 -0.97 -1.24 13.28
N LEU A 65 -0.08 -0.96 12.31
CA LEU A 65 0.26 0.39 11.90
C LEU A 65 -0.95 1.16 11.36
N SER A 66 -1.85 0.50 10.62
CA SER A 66 -3.06 1.15 10.09
C SER A 66 -4.07 1.49 11.20
N GLU A 67 -4.18 0.65 12.22
CA GLU A 67 -5.01 0.93 13.40
C GLU A 67 -4.44 2.08 14.22
N GLU A 68 -3.13 2.05 14.48
CA GLU A 68 -2.40 3.12 15.16
C GLU A 68 -2.54 4.46 14.42
N ASN A 69 -2.32 4.45 13.11
CA ASN A 69 -2.44 5.63 12.28
C ASN A 69 -3.86 6.22 12.34
N ARG A 70 -4.90 5.39 12.25
CA ARG A 70 -6.30 5.83 12.40
C ARG A 70 -6.57 6.41 13.80
N ARG A 71 -5.99 5.82 14.85
CA ARG A 71 -6.11 6.35 16.22
C ARG A 71 -5.45 7.72 16.35
N LEU A 72 -4.21 7.85 15.91
CA LEU A 72 -3.45 9.11 15.93
C LEU A 72 -4.14 10.20 15.11
N HIS A 73 -4.75 9.86 13.97
CA HIS A 73 -5.52 10.84 13.19
C HIS A 73 -6.73 11.38 13.95
N ARG A 74 -7.44 10.53 14.71
CA ARG A 74 -8.56 10.97 15.55
C ARG A 74 -8.07 11.86 16.70
N GLU A 75 -7.00 11.45 17.38
CA GLU A 75 -6.41 12.25 18.47
C GLU A 75 -5.90 13.60 17.96
N LYS A 76 -5.21 13.62 16.83
CA LYS A 76 -4.77 14.84 16.16
C LYS A 76 -5.95 15.77 15.85
N ALA A 77 -7.04 15.25 15.30
CA ALA A 77 -8.23 16.04 14.99
C ALA A 77 -8.82 16.68 16.26
N ALA A 78 -8.99 15.89 17.33
CA ALA A 78 -9.50 16.37 18.61
C ALA A 78 -8.58 17.42 19.26
N LEU A 79 -7.25 17.25 19.15
CA LEU A 79 -6.29 18.24 19.65
C LEU A 79 -6.34 19.54 18.84
N LEU A 80 -6.50 19.47 17.52
CA LEU A 80 -6.63 20.67 16.68
C LEU A 80 -7.91 21.44 17.01
N GLU A 81 -9.02 20.75 17.25
CA GLU A 81 -10.28 21.36 17.68
C GLU A 81 -10.12 22.11 19.01
N ARG A 82 -9.62 21.43 20.05
CA ARG A 82 -9.34 22.06 21.34
C ARG A 82 -8.37 23.24 21.24
N ASN A 83 -7.36 23.12 20.37
CA ASN A 83 -6.40 24.19 20.16
C ASN A 83 -7.04 25.42 19.50
N ALA A 84 -7.98 25.21 18.58
CA ALA A 84 -8.76 26.29 17.98
C ALA A 84 -9.66 26.98 19.02
N GLU A 85 -10.38 26.22 19.84
CA GLU A 85 -11.23 26.76 20.93
C GLU A 85 -10.43 27.59 21.94
N LEU A 86 -9.24 27.11 22.31
CA LEU A 86 -8.34 27.82 23.23
C LEU A 86 -7.81 29.11 22.59
N ARG A 87 -7.41 29.08 21.32
CA ARG A 87 -6.99 30.29 20.60
C ARG A 87 -8.11 31.32 20.50
N GLU A 88 -9.34 30.88 20.22
CA GLU A 88 -10.50 31.77 20.19
C GLU A 88 -10.76 32.39 21.57
N SER A 89 -10.70 31.57 22.63
CA SER A 89 -10.91 32.04 24.00
C SER A 89 -9.84 33.03 24.46
N LEU A 90 -8.57 32.79 24.10
CA LEU A 90 -7.48 33.73 24.32
C LEU A 90 -7.72 35.05 23.57
N ALA A 91 -8.07 34.99 22.29
CA ALA A 91 -8.34 36.19 21.50
C ALA A 91 -9.51 37.02 22.08
N ARG A 92 -10.57 36.35 22.57
CA ARG A 92 -11.69 37.00 23.26
C ARG A 92 -11.24 37.68 24.56
N LEU A 93 -10.45 37.00 25.39
CA LEU A 93 -9.94 37.56 26.65
C LEU A 93 -8.98 38.72 26.40
N GLU A 94 -8.09 38.61 25.42
CA GLU A 94 -7.18 39.69 25.03
C GLU A 94 -7.96 40.91 24.53
N SER A 95 -8.98 40.68 23.69
CA SER A 95 -9.86 41.75 23.20
C SER A 95 -10.61 42.42 24.36
N ALA A 96 -11.18 41.64 25.28
CA ALA A 96 -11.86 42.16 26.46
C ALA A 96 -10.90 42.94 27.38
N ARG A 97 -9.67 42.47 27.55
CA ARG A 97 -8.62 43.17 28.32
C ARG A 97 -8.26 44.50 27.68
N LEU A 98 -8.10 44.53 26.36
CA LEU A 98 -7.80 45.76 25.62
C LEU A 98 -8.97 46.75 25.69
N VAL A 99 -10.21 46.29 25.60
CA VAL A 99 -11.40 47.14 25.75
C VAL A 99 -11.49 47.70 27.18
N SER A 100 -11.34 46.85 28.20
CA SER A 100 -11.35 47.29 29.61
C SER A 100 -10.22 48.28 29.91
N GLY A 101 -9.00 48.02 29.42
CA GLY A 101 -7.87 48.95 29.55
C GLY A 101 -8.05 50.27 28.81
N ARG A 102 -8.86 50.30 27.73
CA ARG A 102 -9.25 51.53 27.02
C ARG A 102 -10.39 52.30 27.70
N ILE A 103 -11.22 51.62 28.51
CA ILE A 103 -12.32 52.22 29.29
C ILE A 103 -11.82 52.83 30.62
N SER A 104 -10.55 52.60 30.98
CA SER A 104 -9.84 53.32 32.05
C SER A 104 -8.99 54.52 31.58
N PRO A 105 -9.46 55.49 30.74
CA PRO A 105 -8.73 56.73 30.57
C PRO A 105 -9.07 57.66 31.74
N GLY A 106 -8.11 57.87 32.63
CA GLY A 106 -8.09 59.03 33.53
C GLY A 106 -9.08 59.00 34.70
N ALA A 107 -8.76 58.22 35.73
CA ALA A 107 -9.06 58.63 37.11
C ALA A 107 -7.82 59.37 37.66
N ASP A 108 -7.45 60.48 37.02
CA ASP A 108 -6.46 61.46 37.50
C ASP A 108 -6.81 62.81 36.88
N ALA A 109 -7.78 63.48 37.49
CA ALA A 109 -7.98 64.93 37.42
C ALA A 109 -8.93 65.32 38.57
N GLY A 110 -8.37 65.78 39.68
CA GLY A 110 -9.11 66.25 40.86
C GLY A 110 -8.26 66.26 42.11
#